data_AF-A0A1S0TFE7-F1
#
_entry.id   AF-A0A1S0TFE7-F1
#
_cell.length_a   1.000
_cell.length_b   1.000
_cell.length_c   1.000
_cell.angle_alpha   90.00
_cell.angle_beta   90.00
_cell.angle_gamma   90.00
#
_symmetry.space_group_name_H-M   'P 1'
#
loop_
_entity.id
_entity.type
_entity.pdbx_description
1 polymer ?
#
loop_
_entity_poly.entity_id
_entity_poly.type
_entity_poly.pdbx_seq_one_letter_code
_entity_poly.pdbx_strand_id
1 'polypeptide(L)'
;MQSSCAGTMISDRHVLTAAHCFIQKDCEQRTVTKILSGKKWKVYYGGGCLPFSKDVCSNFQRMARSVNVKNIAIPADYLTGPCLHNDIAIATVKLKMVKFFRFDFCKVI
;
A
#
# COMPACT_ATOMS: atom_id res chain seq x y z
N MET A 1 -12.49 0.07 -9.45
CA MET A 1 -11.04 0.42 -9.48
C MET A 1 -10.65 1.04 -8.15
N GLN A 2 -10.06 0.27 -7.22
CA GLN A 2 -9.57 0.84 -5.97
C GLN A 2 -8.21 1.50 -6.24
N SER A 3 -8.23 2.82 -6.40
CA SER A 3 -7.05 3.61 -6.82
C SER A 3 -6.11 3.95 -5.66
N SER A 4 -6.49 3.63 -4.42
CA SER A 4 -5.66 3.84 -3.24
C SER A 4 -5.95 2.82 -2.16
N CYS A 5 -4.90 2.26 -1.57
CA CYS A 5 -4.97 1.36 -0.43
C CYS A 5 -4.38 2.00 0.82
N ALA A 6 -4.79 1.51 1.99
CA ALA A 6 -4.15 1.81 3.26
C ALA A 6 -3.08 0.77 3.60
N GLY A 7 -2.18 1.13 4.50
CA GLY A 7 -1.20 0.20 5.06
C GLY A 7 -0.63 0.73 6.37
N THR A 8 0.15 -0.12 7.04
CA THR A 8 0.84 0.21 8.29
C THR A 8 2.32 -0.10 8.19
N MET A 9 3.16 0.81 8.67
CA MET A 9 4.59 0.65 8.69
C MET A 9 4.98 -0.33 9.80
N ILE A 10 5.52 -1.49 9.41
CA ILE A 10 5.99 -2.53 10.35
C ILE A 10 7.51 -2.48 10.57
N SER A 11 8.24 -1.72 9.76
CA SER A 11 9.65 -1.36 9.96
C SER A 11 10.03 -0.15 9.11
N ASP A 12 11.27 0.34 9.22
CA ASP A 12 11.75 1.48 8.41
C ASP A 12 11.74 1.24 6.89
N ARG A 13 11.49 0.02 6.41
CA ARG A 13 11.47 -0.33 4.99
C ARG A 13 10.28 -1.17 4.53
N HIS A 14 9.36 -1.50 5.43
CA HIS A 14 8.26 -2.41 5.11
C HIS A 14 6.91 -1.85 5.56
N VAL A 15 5.94 -1.95 4.65
CA VAL A 15 4.53 -1.61 4.90
C VAL A 15 3.70 -2.87 4.75
N LEU A 16 2.94 -3.20 5.78
CA LEU A 16 1.90 -4.21 5.76
C LEU A 16 0.62 -3.64 5.14
N THR A 17 0.04 -4.35 4.18
CA THR A 17 -1.18 -3.95 3.46
C THR A 17 -1.90 -5.21 2.95
N ALA A 18 -2.93 -5.06 2.11
CA ALA A 18 -3.68 -6.16 1.53
C ALA A 18 -3.08 -6.61 0.17
N ALA A 19 -3.24 -7.89 -0.18
CA ALA A 19 -2.78 -8.41 -1.46
C ALA A 19 -3.64 -7.92 -2.63
N HIS A 20 -4.95 -7.73 -2.40
CA HIS A 20 -5.88 -7.22 -3.43
C HIS A 20 -5.53 -5.81 -3.91
N CYS A 21 -4.71 -5.08 -3.16
CA CYS A 21 -4.16 -3.79 -3.59
C CYS A 21 -3.28 -3.92 -4.83
N PHE A 22 -2.62 -5.05 -5.01
CA PHE A 22 -1.65 -5.28 -6.08
C PHE A 22 -2.11 -6.30 -7.12
N ILE A 23 -2.95 -7.25 -6.70
CA ILE A 23 -3.43 -8.35 -7.54
C ILE A 23 -4.95 -8.42 -7.44
N GLN A 24 -5.65 -8.22 -8.56
CA GLN A 24 -7.10 -8.40 -8.61
C GLN A 24 -7.43 -9.85 -8.90
N LYS A 25 -8.34 -10.40 -8.09
CA LYS A 25 -8.91 -11.72 -8.25
C LYS A 25 -10.40 -11.56 -8.55
N ASP A 26 -10.87 -12.26 -9.57
CA ASP A 26 -12.29 -12.47 -9.75
C ASP A 26 -12.71 -13.63 -8.85
N CYS A 27 -13.57 -13.32 -7.88
CA CYS A 27 -14.00 -14.28 -6.88
C CYS A 27 -15.11 -15.21 -7.38
N GLU A 28 -15.84 -14.80 -8.41
CA GLU A 28 -16.86 -15.64 -9.04
C GLU A 28 -16.19 -16.66 -9.95
N GLN A 29 -15.20 -16.22 -10.73
CA GLN A 29 -14.48 -17.07 -11.67
C GLN A 29 -13.25 -17.77 -11.06
N ARG A 30 -12.87 -17.41 -9.82
CA ARG A 30 -11.66 -17.89 -9.12
C ARG A 30 -10.37 -17.69 -9.93
N THR A 31 -10.33 -16.71 -10.80
CA THR A 31 -9.19 -16.41 -11.66
C THR A 31 -8.48 -15.13 -11.22
N VAL A 32 -7.17 -15.06 -11.44
CA VAL A 32 -6.42 -13.81 -11.29
C VAL A 32 -6.69 -12.96 -12.52
N THR A 33 -7.41 -11.86 -12.36
CA THR A 33 -7.83 -11.01 -13.47
C THR A 33 -6.79 -9.96 -13.83
N LYS A 34 -6.00 -9.48 -12.85
CA LYS A 34 -4.98 -8.46 -13.13
C LYS A 34 -3.85 -8.47 -12.12
N ILE A 35 -2.64 -8.69 -12.59
CA ILE A 35 -1.43 -8.41 -11.82
C ILE A 35 -0.97 -7.00 -12.18
N LEU A 36 -0.89 -6.10 -11.21
CA LEU A 36 -0.45 -4.71 -11.42
C LEU A 36 1.09 -4.60 -11.49
N SER A 37 1.77 -5.59 -12.09
CA SER A 37 3.24 -5.71 -12.15
C SER A 37 3.94 -4.54 -12.85
N GLY A 38 3.26 -3.85 -13.77
CA GLY A 38 3.80 -2.66 -14.45
C GLY A 38 3.61 -1.35 -13.69
N LYS A 39 2.84 -1.36 -12.60
CA LYS A 39 2.50 -0.13 -11.86
C LYS A 39 3.62 0.25 -10.90
N LYS A 40 4.08 1.50 -10.99
CA LYS A 40 5.00 2.09 -10.01
C LYS A 40 4.21 2.53 -8.79
N TRP A 41 4.35 1.79 -7.70
CA TRP A 41 3.69 2.09 -6.43
C TRP A 41 4.50 3.07 -5.58
N LYS A 42 3.80 3.96 -4.88
CA LYS A 42 4.35 4.84 -3.87
C LYS A 42 3.65 4.62 -2.53
N VAL A 43 4.42 4.70 -1.47
CA VAL A 43 3.94 4.78 -0.10
C VAL A 43 4.00 6.23 0.35
N TYR A 44 2.88 6.76 0.82
CA TYR A 44 2.78 8.05 1.49
C TYR A 44 2.72 7.84 3.00
N TYR A 45 3.57 8.52 3.77
CA TYR A 45 3.72 8.30 5.21
C TYR A 45 4.07 9.59 5.97
N GLY A 46 3.88 9.57 7.30
CA GLY A 46 4.39 10.61 8.21
C GLY A 46 3.71 11.98 8.11
N GLY A 47 2.50 12.04 7.55
CA GLY A 47 1.71 13.27 7.44
C GLY A 47 0.21 13.00 7.51
N GLY A 48 -0.57 14.00 7.93
CA GLY A 48 -2.03 13.95 8.01
C GLY A 48 -2.73 14.32 6.69
N CYS A 49 -1.98 14.86 5.73
CA CYS A 49 -2.48 15.29 4.42
C CYS A 49 -1.73 14.60 3.28
N LEU A 50 -2.41 14.38 2.16
CA LEU A 50 -1.83 13.83 0.95
C LEU A 50 -1.56 14.95 -0.08
N PRO A 51 -0.45 14.90 -0.84
CA PRO A 51 -0.06 15.96 -1.79
C PRO A 51 -0.98 16.12 -3.00
N PHE A 52 -1.94 15.22 -3.18
CA PHE A 52 -2.93 15.23 -4.26
C PHE A 52 -4.37 15.30 -3.73
N SER A 53 -4.55 15.53 -2.41
CA SER A 53 -5.89 15.82 -1.89
C SER A 53 -6.34 17.18 -2.41
N LYS A 54 -7.61 17.27 -2.82
CA LYS A 54 -8.22 18.56 -3.18
C LYS A 54 -8.44 19.45 -1.96
N ASP A 55 -8.52 18.84 -0.78
CA ASP A 55 -8.71 19.54 0.48
C ASP A 55 -7.45 20.31 0.88
N VAL A 56 -7.63 21.54 1.34
CA VAL A 56 -6.56 22.36 1.91
C VAL A 56 -6.06 21.68 3.17
N CYS A 57 -4.75 21.40 3.23
CA CYS A 57 -4.15 20.84 4.43
C CYS A 57 -4.28 21.84 5.59
N SER A 58 -4.93 21.42 6.68
CA SER A 58 -5.10 22.28 7.85
C SER A 58 -3.74 22.68 8.43
N ASN A 59 -3.65 23.86 9.06
CA ASN A 59 -2.43 24.41 9.66
C ASN A 59 -1.75 23.46 10.68
N PHE A 60 -2.50 22.53 11.27
CA PHE A 60 -2.00 21.55 12.23
C PHE A 60 -1.57 20.22 11.61
N GLN A 61 -1.85 20.01 10.33
CA GLN A 61 -1.51 18.79 9.62
C GLN A 61 -0.26 19.00 8.76
N ARG A 62 0.55 17.95 8.62
CA ARG A 62 1.73 17.96 7.74
C ARG A 62 1.45 17.16 6.47
N MET A 63 2.06 17.62 5.37
CA MET A 63 2.08 16.87 4.12
C MET A 63 2.83 15.55 4.28
N ALA A 64 2.24 14.47 3.78
CA ALA A 64 2.87 13.16 3.76
C ALA A 64 4.08 13.15 2.83
N ARG A 65 5.15 12.47 3.28
CA ARG A 65 6.31 12.15 2.45
C ARG A 65 5.97 10.97 1.55
N SER A 66 6.67 10.83 0.43
CA SER A 66 6.49 9.69 -0.47
C SER A 66 7.79 8.91 -0.67
N VAL A 67 7.66 7.59 -0.84
CA VAL A 67 8.77 6.71 -1.23
C VAL A 67 8.28 5.67 -2.23
N ASN A 68 9.11 5.36 -3.22
CA ASN A 68 8.78 4.33 -4.20
C ASN A 68 8.89 2.93 -3.58
N VAL A 69 7.95 2.06 -3.92
CA VAL A 69 8.03 0.63 -3.63
C VAL A 69 9.10 0.00 -4.52
N LYS A 70 9.89 -0.90 -3.94
CA LYS A 70 10.88 -1.75 -4.60
C LYS A 70 10.25 -3.07 -5.00
N ASN A 71 9.72 -3.81 -4.02
CA ASN A 71 9.16 -5.16 -4.18
C ASN A 71 7.87 -5.30 -3.38
N ILE A 72 7.02 -6.24 -3.79
CA ILE A 72 5.79 -6.63 -3.10
C ILE A 72 5.85 -8.13 -2.85
N ALA A 73 5.71 -8.56 -1.59
CA ALA A 73 5.59 -9.96 -1.22
C ALA A 73 4.12 -10.27 -0.91
N ILE A 74 3.58 -11.29 -1.56
CA ILE A 74 2.21 -11.78 -1.41
C ILE A 74 2.27 -13.29 -1.15
N PRO A 75 1.51 -13.83 -0.18
CA PRO A 75 1.41 -15.27 0.02
C PRO A 75 0.96 -16.01 -1.23
N ALA A 76 1.58 -17.17 -1.52
CA ALA A 76 1.26 -17.95 -2.71
C ALA A 76 -0.20 -18.47 -2.70
N ASP A 77 -0.73 -18.76 -1.52
CA ASP A 77 -2.11 -19.21 -1.32
C ASP A 77 -3.16 -18.12 -1.53
N TYR A 78 -2.79 -16.84 -1.57
CA TYR A 78 -3.68 -15.79 -2.07
C TYR A 78 -4.06 -16.04 -3.54
N LEU A 79 -3.10 -16.54 -4.33
CA LEU A 79 -3.29 -16.82 -5.76
C LEU A 79 -4.10 -18.10 -5.98
N THR A 80 -3.82 -19.15 -5.22
CA THR A 80 -4.38 -20.49 -5.44
C THR A 80 -5.58 -20.82 -4.55
N GLY A 81 -5.71 -20.16 -3.41
CA GLY A 81 -6.73 -20.45 -2.39
C GLY A 81 -8.10 -19.83 -2.69
N PRO A 82 -9.04 -19.90 -1.72
CA PRO A 82 -10.34 -19.25 -1.82
C PRO A 82 -10.25 -17.74 -2.09
N CYS A 83 -11.36 -17.14 -2.51
CA CYS A 83 -11.45 -15.69 -2.71
C CYS A 83 -11.04 -14.94 -1.43
N LEU A 84 -10.14 -13.95 -1.57
CA LEU A 84 -9.61 -13.12 -0.49
C LEU A 84 -9.00 -13.88 0.70
N HIS A 85 -8.69 -15.17 0.52
CA HIS A 85 -7.95 -15.93 1.52
C HIS A 85 -6.51 -15.43 1.56
N ASN A 86 -5.96 -15.20 2.76
CA ASN A 86 -4.62 -14.62 2.96
C ASN A 86 -4.39 -13.33 2.17
N ASP A 87 -5.38 -12.44 2.23
CA ASP A 87 -5.36 -11.11 1.63
C ASP A 87 -4.43 -10.13 2.38
N ILE A 88 -3.14 -10.47 2.39
CA ILE A 88 -2.08 -9.77 3.10
C ILE A 88 -0.87 -9.63 2.18
N ALA A 89 -0.19 -8.50 2.26
CA ALA A 89 1.01 -8.22 1.47
C ALA A 89 1.99 -7.35 2.25
N ILE A 90 3.27 -7.52 1.94
CA ILE A 90 4.34 -6.67 2.45
C ILE A 90 4.96 -5.91 1.27
N ALA A 91 4.78 -4.59 1.28
CA ALA A 91 5.45 -3.68 0.34
C ALA A 91 6.80 -3.24 0.92
N THR A 92 7.89 -3.58 0.22
CA THR A 92 9.24 -3.15 0.57
C THR A 92 9.58 -1.88 -0.20
N VAL A 93 10.02 -0.82 0.49
CA VAL A 93 10.31 0.48 -0.13
C VAL A 93 11.81 0.64 -0.48
N LYS A 94 12.11 1.47 -1.50
CA LYS A 94 13.49 1.69 -1.97
C LYS A 94 14.37 2.40 -0.93
N LEU A 95 13.83 3.39 -0.24
CA LEU A 95 14.52 4.19 0.77
C LEU A 95 13.88 4.03 2.14
N LYS A 96 14.65 4.25 3.22
CA LYS A 96 14.12 4.18 4.59
C LYS A 96 13.04 5.24 4.81
N MET A 97 11.95 4.85 5.45
CA MET A 97 10.91 5.74 5.93
C MET A 97 11.32 6.27 7.30
N VAL A 98 11.82 7.50 7.35
CA VAL A 98 12.26 8.13 8.60
C VAL A 98 11.04 8.66 9.34
N LYS A 99 10.73 8.04 10.49
CA LYS A 99 9.64 8.48 11.38
C LYS A 99 10.07 9.75 12.11
N PHE A 100 9.34 10.84 11.90
CA PHE A 100 9.49 12.07 12.70
C PHE A 100 8.40 12.18 13.80
N PHE A 101 7.35 11.35 13.73
CA PHE A 101 6.23 11.32 14.67
C PHE A 101 5.74 9.87 14.89
N ARG A 102 4.93 9.65 15.93
CA ARG A 102 4.38 8.34 16.36
C ARG A 102 3.37 7.68 15.40
N PHE A 103 3.11 8.23 14.21
CA PHE A 103 2.10 7.68 13.31
C PHE A 103 2.70 6.71 12.29
N ASP A 104 2.27 5.45 12.37
CA ASP A 104 2.74 4.35 11.51
C ASP A 104 1.81 4.09 10.31
N PHE A 105 0.67 4.79 10.25
CA PHE A 105 -0.27 4.67 9.14
C PHE A 105 0.29 5.27 7.85
N CYS A 106 0.06 4.55 6.74
CA CYS A 106 0.54 4.90 5.42
C CYS A 106 -0.57 4.70 4.37
N LYS A 107 -0.40 5.35 3.22
CA LYS A 107 -1.26 5.14 2.05
C LYS A 107 -0.43 4.61 0.88
N VAL A 108 -0.88 3.53 0.25
CA VAL A 108 -0.22 2.85 -0.88
C VAL A 108 -0.99 3.16 -2.17
N ILE A 109 -0.34 3.80 -3.14
CA ILE A 109 -0.98 4.32 -4.36
C ILE A 109 -0.13 4.03 -5.59
#